data_AF-A0A1S3ILX3-F1
#
_entry.id   AF-A0A1S3ILX3-F1
#
_cell.length_a   1.000
_cell.length_b   1.000
_cell.length_c   1.000
_cell.angle_alpha   90.00
_cell.angle_beta   90.00
_cell.angle_gamma   90.00
#
_symmetry.space_group_name_H-M   'P 1'
#
loop_
_entity.id
_entity.type
_entity.pdbx_description
1 polymer ?
#
loop_
_entity_poly.entity_id
_entity_poly.type
_entity_poly.pdbx_seq_one_letter_code
_entity_poly.pdbx_strand_id
1 'polypeptide(L)'
;MAEVQVPHSHIPYGKEGSGFYSDNHIACFNVVDAATPMALNALEKVPVKSLNVPFVIADFGTADGGTSMILLKKMIELLRVRHGKDLPVQVVYEDQPVNDFKSLFFRVQGLLSHAPPSYMQEFDNVYVLASGTSFYSQCLPPGSLHFGMSFTAMHWLSTRPCRITGALHFTEITDYKEKAVFQAQAAKDWETILLARAKELRSGGRMVVINLAIDKEGQSAGTTKNIKESVFHSFTKYWKEMATEGEITQVGEHDFNKYWKQMVTEGEITQVGEHDFNKYWKQIVTEGEITQVGEPNFNKNWKQIVTEGEITQEEFDNTNFNMYYRTVEECSAPFCDPNSAVSKSGLKLLAIETKVVRCPFHEKWIKSGRKADQEAAADHARRCVRSPRTWSNSTFLSGLDSSRSEEEKAAIVDKFFLKYEKAVASAPEDHGVDFVHAYMDIEKV
;
A
#
# COMPACT_ATOMS: atom_id res chain seq x y z
N MET A 1 6.19 24.13 -18.89
CA MET A 1 7.08 23.16 -18.23
C MET A 1 6.21 21.98 -17.85
N ALA A 2 6.61 20.75 -18.14
CA ALA A 2 5.88 19.57 -17.67
C ALA A 2 5.80 19.63 -16.15
N GLU A 3 4.62 19.38 -15.59
CA GLU A 3 4.40 19.34 -14.16
C GLU A 3 5.35 18.32 -13.54
N VAL A 4 6.16 18.74 -12.56
CA VAL A 4 7.11 17.84 -11.89
C VAL A 4 6.29 16.89 -11.03
N GLN A 5 6.00 15.70 -11.56
CA GLN A 5 5.36 14.65 -10.78
C GLN A 5 6.37 14.13 -9.76
N VAL A 6 6.23 14.59 -8.51
CA VAL A 6 6.99 14.02 -7.40
C VAL A 6 6.56 12.55 -7.26
N PRO A 7 7.49 11.58 -7.13
CA PRO A 7 7.12 10.21 -6.88
C PRO A 7 6.35 10.12 -5.56
N HIS A 8 5.08 9.71 -5.63
CA HIS A 8 4.22 9.52 -4.46
C HIS A 8 3.79 8.05 -4.35
N SER A 9 4.57 7.12 -4.90
CA SER A 9 4.15 5.71 -4.97
C SER A 9 3.90 5.15 -3.58
N HIS A 10 4.70 5.53 -2.58
CA HIS A 10 4.47 5.17 -1.18
C HIS A 10 5.25 6.06 -0.20
N ILE A 11 4.59 6.95 0.56
CA ILE A 11 5.25 7.66 1.68
C ILE A 11 4.87 6.96 2.99
N PRO A 12 5.85 6.49 3.80
CA PRO A 12 5.59 5.91 5.12
C PRO A 12 4.78 6.84 6.01
N TYR A 13 3.70 6.33 6.61
CA TYR A 13 2.92 7.10 7.58
C TYR A 13 3.68 7.25 8.90
N GLY A 14 3.59 8.42 9.52
CA GLY A 14 4.15 8.68 10.85
C GLY A 14 4.81 10.05 10.96
N LYS A 15 5.27 10.39 12.17
CA LYS A 15 6.03 11.62 12.40
C LYS A 15 7.44 11.45 11.83
N GLU A 16 7.88 12.40 11.00
CA GLU A 16 9.23 12.40 10.45
C GLU A 16 10.31 12.27 11.54
N GLY A 17 11.29 11.38 11.36
CA GLY A 17 12.36 11.15 12.32
C GLY A 17 11.96 10.27 13.52
N SER A 18 10.75 9.71 13.56
CA SER A 18 10.32 8.85 14.68
C SER A 18 10.66 7.37 14.52
N GLY A 19 10.84 6.87 13.29
CA GLY A 19 10.99 5.44 13.01
C GLY A 19 9.66 4.69 12.97
N PHE A 20 8.55 5.42 12.80
CA PHE A 20 7.21 4.85 12.93
C PHE A 20 6.95 3.66 11.99
N TYR A 21 7.50 3.67 10.77
CA TYR A 21 7.21 2.63 9.78
C TYR A 21 7.64 1.25 10.27
N SER A 22 8.93 1.06 10.55
CA SER A 22 9.44 -0.24 11.00
C SER A 22 8.81 -0.67 12.33
N ASP A 23 8.55 0.26 13.23
CA ASP A 23 7.99 -0.03 14.55
C ASP A 23 6.54 -0.57 14.49
N ASN A 24 5.83 -0.30 13.39
CA ASN A 24 4.43 -0.66 13.23
C ASN A 24 4.16 -1.63 12.06
N HIS A 25 5.19 -1.98 11.28
CA HIS A 25 5.11 -2.94 10.17
C HIS A 25 5.79 -4.28 10.52
N ILE A 26 5.33 -4.92 11.60
CA ILE A 26 5.95 -6.11 12.18
C ILE A 26 6.08 -7.29 11.19
N ALA A 27 5.09 -7.45 10.31
CA ALA A 27 5.06 -8.57 9.36
C ALA A 27 6.24 -8.55 8.37
N CYS A 28 6.83 -7.39 8.07
CA CYS A 28 8.02 -7.29 7.22
C CYS A 28 9.26 -7.96 7.85
N PHE A 29 9.38 -7.96 9.18
CA PHE A 29 10.49 -8.67 9.84
C PHE A 29 10.42 -10.18 9.60
N ASN A 30 9.22 -10.78 9.60
CA ASN A 30 9.04 -12.20 9.29
C ASN A 30 9.42 -12.53 7.84
N VAL A 31 9.15 -11.61 6.91
CA VAL A 31 9.55 -11.73 5.49
C VAL A 31 11.08 -11.68 5.36
N VAL A 32 11.72 -10.72 6.01
CA VAL A 32 13.20 -10.59 6.01
C VAL A 32 13.85 -11.81 6.68
N ASP A 33 13.29 -12.32 7.77
CA ASP A 33 13.79 -13.53 8.43
C ASP A 33 13.69 -14.76 7.51
N ALA A 34 12.56 -14.95 6.84
CA ALA A 34 12.36 -16.03 5.86
C ALA A 34 13.31 -15.94 4.65
N ALA A 35 13.77 -14.75 4.29
CA ALA A 35 14.73 -14.50 3.21
C ALA A 35 16.19 -14.59 3.66
N THR A 36 16.47 -14.49 4.97
CA THR A 36 17.82 -14.40 5.51
C THR A 36 18.73 -15.54 5.04
N PRO A 37 18.31 -16.82 5.04
CA PRO A 37 19.16 -17.91 4.56
C PRO A 37 19.58 -17.76 3.09
N MET A 38 18.67 -17.29 2.23
CA MET A 38 18.95 -17.04 0.81
C MET A 38 19.94 -15.90 0.64
N ALA A 39 19.73 -14.78 1.34
CA ALA A 39 20.60 -13.61 1.28
C ALA A 39 22.02 -13.91 1.76
N LEU A 40 22.18 -14.61 2.88
CA LEU A 40 23.51 -14.98 3.39
C LEU A 40 24.21 -15.97 2.44
N ASN A 41 23.52 -17.00 1.95
CA ASN A 41 24.09 -17.96 0.98
C ASN A 41 24.50 -17.29 -0.34
N ALA A 42 23.74 -16.29 -0.82
CA ALA A 42 24.12 -15.51 -1.99
C ALA A 42 25.34 -14.62 -1.68
N LEU A 43 25.38 -13.97 -0.50
CA LEU A 43 26.48 -13.10 -0.08
C LEU A 43 27.82 -13.85 -0.03
N GLU A 44 27.82 -15.09 0.48
CA GLU A 44 29.01 -15.94 0.55
C GLU A 44 29.69 -16.22 -0.79
N LYS A 45 28.93 -16.11 -1.89
CA LYS A 45 29.39 -16.38 -3.25
C LYS A 45 29.93 -15.12 -3.93
N VAL A 46 29.73 -13.94 -3.35
CA VAL A 46 30.23 -12.68 -3.92
C VAL A 46 31.75 -12.57 -3.69
N PRO A 47 32.55 -12.33 -4.74
CA PRO A 47 34.00 -12.27 -4.60
C PRO A 47 34.47 -10.97 -3.92
N VAL A 48 35.31 -11.11 -2.89
CA VAL A 48 36.08 -10.02 -2.28
C VAL A 48 37.50 -10.05 -2.82
N LYS A 49 37.82 -9.16 -3.76
CA LYS A 49 39.12 -9.15 -4.48
C LYS A 49 40.20 -8.30 -3.79
N SER A 50 39.82 -7.38 -2.91
CA SER A 50 40.74 -6.46 -2.23
C SER A 50 40.13 -6.01 -0.91
N LEU A 51 40.99 -5.80 0.09
CA LEU A 51 40.62 -5.21 1.38
C LEU A 51 40.80 -3.68 1.39
N ASN A 52 41.30 -3.09 0.30
CA ASN A 52 41.55 -1.64 0.22
C ASN A 52 40.39 -0.86 -0.43
N VAL A 53 39.34 -1.55 -0.87
CA VAL A 53 38.14 -0.95 -1.45
C VAL A 53 36.92 -1.44 -0.70
N PRO A 54 35.88 -0.60 -0.52
CA PRO A 54 34.68 -1.02 0.19
C PRO A 54 33.94 -2.15 -0.50
N PHE A 55 33.47 -3.12 0.29
CA PHE A 55 32.40 -4.03 -0.12
C PHE A 55 31.07 -3.28 -0.03
N VAL A 56 30.42 -3.08 -1.17
CA VAL A 56 29.21 -2.24 -1.27
C VAL A 56 27.95 -3.11 -1.25
N ILE A 57 27.12 -2.91 -0.24
CA ILE A 57 25.76 -3.46 -0.12
C ILE A 57 24.78 -2.33 -0.42
N ALA A 58 23.73 -2.58 -1.20
CA ALA A 58 22.64 -1.61 -1.40
C ALA A 58 21.27 -2.22 -1.04
N ASP A 59 20.48 -1.47 -0.28
CA ASP A 59 19.09 -1.78 0.08
C ASP A 59 18.14 -0.84 -0.69
N PHE A 60 17.44 -1.38 -1.68
CA PHE A 60 16.57 -0.63 -2.59
C PHE A 60 15.11 -0.65 -2.11
N GLY A 61 14.57 0.54 -1.84
CA GLY A 61 13.28 0.75 -1.18
C GLY A 61 13.35 0.55 0.33
N THR A 62 14.25 1.30 0.98
CA THR A 62 14.61 1.09 2.39
C THR A 62 13.58 1.60 3.41
N ALA A 63 12.68 2.51 3.02
CA ALA A 63 11.86 3.28 3.97
C ALA A 63 12.72 3.90 5.09
N ASP A 64 12.45 3.57 6.35
CA ASP A 64 13.23 4.01 7.52
C ASP A 64 14.38 3.05 7.90
N GLY A 65 14.68 2.06 7.06
CA GLY A 65 15.80 1.10 7.16
C GLY A 65 15.69 0.06 8.27
N GLY A 66 14.65 0.08 9.10
CA GLY A 66 14.59 -0.78 10.29
C GLY A 66 14.31 -2.24 9.98
N THR A 67 13.46 -2.54 9.00
CA THR A 67 13.12 -3.91 8.59
C THR A 67 14.33 -4.67 8.04
N SER A 68 15.20 -3.99 7.29
CA SER A 68 16.42 -4.55 6.70
C SER A 68 17.63 -4.57 7.63
N MET A 69 17.64 -3.74 8.68
CA MET A 69 18.79 -3.57 9.59
C MET A 69 19.28 -4.88 10.23
N ILE A 70 18.36 -5.79 10.58
CA ILE A 70 18.71 -7.08 11.20
C ILE A 70 19.45 -7.98 10.20
N LEU A 71 19.03 -8.00 8.94
CA LEU A 71 19.73 -8.76 7.91
C LEU A 71 21.08 -8.13 7.59
N LEU A 72 21.15 -6.80 7.47
CA LEU A 72 22.41 -6.09 7.24
C LEU A 72 23.43 -6.37 8.35
N LYS A 73 23.00 -6.40 9.61
CA LYS A 73 23.83 -6.84 10.73
C LYS A 73 24.41 -8.24 10.49
N LYS A 74 23.56 -9.24 10.21
CA LYS A 74 24.01 -10.63 9.92
C LYS A 74 24.95 -10.71 8.72
N MET A 75 24.72 -9.89 7.70
CA MET A 75 25.59 -9.82 6.51
C MET A 75 26.97 -9.24 6.84
N ILE A 76 27.02 -8.18 7.65
CA ILE A 76 28.28 -7.58 8.11
C ILE A 76 29.03 -8.58 8.99
N GLU A 77 28.36 -9.25 9.93
CA GLU A 77 28.94 -10.32 10.75
C GLU A 77 29.59 -11.40 9.89
N LEU A 78 28.89 -11.89 8.87
CA LEU A 78 29.41 -12.89 7.93
C LEU A 78 30.65 -12.38 7.17
N LEU A 79 30.63 -11.13 6.70
CA LEU A 79 31.80 -10.52 6.04
C LEU A 79 32.99 -10.38 6.99
N ARG A 80 32.74 -10.03 8.26
CA ARG A 80 33.78 -9.92 9.30
C ARG A 80 34.39 -11.27 9.62
N VAL A 81 33.58 -12.33 9.74
CA VAL A 81 34.06 -13.71 9.97
C VAL A 81 34.95 -14.18 8.82
N ARG A 82 34.59 -13.85 7.57
CA ARG A 82 35.29 -14.35 6.37
C ARG A 82 36.51 -13.53 5.97
N HIS A 83 36.46 -12.22 6.15
CA HIS A 83 37.44 -11.29 5.59
C HIS A 83 38.11 -10.39 6.63
N GLY A 84 37.74 -10.52 7.90
CA GLY A 84 38.27 -9.71 8.99
C GLY A 84 37.66 -8.32 9.07
N LYS A 85 38.03 -7.58 10.13
CA LYS A 85 37.56 -6.22 10.42
C LYS A 85 38.11 -5.15 9.47
N ASP A 86 39.22 -5.45 8.80
CA ASP A 86 39.91 -4.49 7.93
C ASP A 86 39.18 -4.27 6.60
N LEU A 87 38.28 -5.17 6.19
CA LEU A 87 37.42 -4.98 5.02
C LEU A 87 36.45 -3.80 5.26
N PRO A 88 36.56 -2.69 4.50
CA PRO A 88 35.59 -1.61 4.59
C PRO A 88 34.26 -2.11 4.04
N VAL A 89 33.16 -1.85 4.75
CA VAL A 89 31.81 -2.17 4.27
C VAL A 89 31.06 -0.87 4.08
N GLN A 90 30.46 -0.69 2.90
CA GLN A 90 29.61 0.45 2.61
C GLN A 90 28.18 -0.05 2.42
N VAL A 91 27.25 0.50 3.19
CA VAL A 91 25.81 0.27 3.04
C VAL A 91 25.19 1.49 2.39
N VAL A 92 24.53 1.29 1.26
CA VAL A 92 23.78 2.32 0.53
C VAL A 92 22.30 2.04 0.69
N TYR A 93 21.59 2.95 1.34
CA TYR A 93 20.15 2.90 1.45
C TYR A 93 19.52 3.73 0.35
N GLU A 94 18.75 3.10 -0.52
CA GLU A 94 18.04 3.78 -1.60
C GLU A 94 16.55 3.84 -1.30
N ASP A 95 15.96 5.01 -1.54
CA ASP A 95 14.53 5.20 -1.61
C ASP A 95 14.22 6.44 -2.48
N GLN A 96 12.94 6.73 -2.69
CA GLN A 96 12.50 7.92 -3.41
C GLN A 96 12.89 9.23 -2.68
N PRO A 97 12.98 10.37 -3.40
CA PRO A 97 13.44 11.64 -2.81
C PRO A 97 12.63 12.12 -1.59
N VAL A 98 11.33 11.77 -1.53
CA VAL A 98 10.40 12.20 -0.46
C VAL A 98 10.36 11.24 0.74
N ASN A 99 11.23 10.22 0.77
CA ASN A 99 11.31 9.31 1.91
C ASN A 99 11.77 10.04 3.19
N ASP A 100 11.40 9.49 4.35
CA ASP A 100 11.87 9.95 5.66
C ASP A 100 13.31 9.46 5.93
N PHE A 101 14.27 10.05 5.20
CA PHE A 101 15.69 9.79 5.41
C PHE A 101 16.16 10.23 6.81
N LYS A 102 15.45 11.15 7.47
CA LYS A 102 15.74 11.54 8.84
C LYS A 102 15.55 10.38 9.80
N SER A 103 14.45 9.63 9.68
CA SER A 103 14.23 8.40 10.44
C SER A 103 15.27 7.34 10.14
N LEU A 104 15.61 7.14 8.87
CA LEU A 104 16.69 6.24 8.48
C LEU A 104 18.01 6.59 9.20
N PHE A 105 18.44 7.86 9.13
CA PHE A 105 19.68 8.28 9.76
C PHE A 105 19.64 8.18 11.27
N PHE A 106 18.52 8.56 11.92
CA PHE A 106 18.39 8.41 13.36
C PHE A 106 18.44 6.94 13.79
N ARG A 107 17.83 6.04 13.02
CA ARG A 107 17.87 4.60 13.32
C ARG A 107 19.27 4.03 13.14
N VAL A 108 19.89 4.26 11.99
CA VAL A 108 21.21 3.70 11.65
C VAL A 108 22.33 4.30 12.51
N GLN A 109 22.20 5.53 13.00
CA GLN A 109 23.14 6.12 13.97
C GLN A 109 22.83 5.74 15.43
N GLY A 110 21.77 4.94 15.68
CA GLY A 110 21.37 4.54 17.03
C GLY A 110 20.85 5.68 17.91
N LEU A 111 20.26 6.71 17.30
CA LEU A 111 19.68 7.89 17.96
C LEU A 111 18.21 7.68 18.36
N LEU A 112 17.58 6.60 17.91
CA LEU A 112 16.24 6.20 18.34
C LEU A 112 16.34 5.33 19.60
N SER A 113 16.09 5.91 20.77
CA SER A 113 16.26 5.24 22.07
C SER A 113 15.37 4.00 22.29
N HIS A 114 14.27 3.89 21.56
CA HIS A 114 13.35 2.74 21.59
C HIS A 114 13.73 1.64 20.58
N ALA A 115 14.61 1.94 19.62
CA ALA A 115 14.99 1.00 18.58
C ALA A 115 16.09 0.04 19.08
N PRO A 116 16.21 -1.16 18.49
CA PRO A 116 17.34 -2.04 18.73
C PRO A 116 18.68 -1.36 18.38
N PRO A 117 19.81 -1.82 18.96
CA PRO A 117 21.14 -1.32 18.61
C PRO A 117 21.40 -1.38 17.11
N SER A 118 22.04 -0.34 16.59
CA SER A 118 22.45 -0.29 15.19
C SER A 118 23.73 -1.08 14.96
N TYR A 119 23.85 -1.71 13.79
CA TYR A 119 25.11 -2.34 13.37
C TYR A 119 26.28 -1.32 13.33
N MET A 120 26.03 -0.02 13.17
CA MET A 120 27.09 1.00 13.21
C MET A 120 27.68 1.20 14.61
N GLN A 121 26.92 0.87 15.66
CA GLN A 121 27.42 0.89 17.04
C GLN A 121 28.17 -0.40 17.39
N GLU A 122 28.02 -1.45 16.59
CA GLU A 122 28.58 -2.79 16.83
C GLU A 122 29.81 -3.10 15.97
N PHE A 123 29.93 -2.49 14.79
CA PHE A 123 31.03 -2.75 13.86
C PHE A 123 31.77 -1.47 13.45
N ASP A 124 33.09 -1.50 13.60
CA ASP A 124 33.98 -0.53 12.99
C ASP A 124 34.09 -0.72 11.46
N ASN A 125 34.61 0.30 10.78
CA ASN A 125 34.89 0.27 9.34
C ASN A 125 33.65 -0.05 8.48
N VAL A 126 32.50 0.50 8.91
CA VAL A 126 31.22 0.49 8.22
C VAL A 126 30.83 1.93 7.89
N TYR A 127 30.45 2.18 6.64
CA TYR A 127 30.08 3.49 6.12
C TYR A 127 28.66 3.43 5.58
N VAL A 128 27.87 4.45 5.86
CA VAL A 128 26.47 4.52 5.44
C VAL A 128 26.26 5.72 4.53
N LEU A 129 25.60 5.48 3.41
CA LEU A 129 25.15 6.49 2.47
C LEU A 129 23.66 6.31 2.18
N ALA A 130 23.01 7.38 1.74
CA ALA A 130 21.65 7.34 1.22
C ALA A 130 21.62 7.81 -0.24
N SER A 131 20.75 7.21 -1.04
CA SER A 131 20.41 7.63 -2.39
C SER A 131 18.93 7.96 -2.45
N GLY A 132 18.60 9.23 -2.65
CA GLY A 132 17.24 9.67 -2.99
C GLY A 132 16.87 9.46 -4.47
N THR A 133 17.64 8.64 -5.19
CA THR A 133 17.39 8.34 -6.61
C THR A 133 16.55 7.08 -6.69
N SER A 134 15.36 7.18 -7.29
CA SER A 134 14.45 6.05 -7.47
C SER A 134 15.14 4.84 -8.13
N PHE A 135 14.89 3.64 -7.61
CA PHE A 135 15.33 2.37 -8.21
C PHE A 135 14.87 2.14 -9.66
N TYR A 136 13.97 2.94 -10.23
CA TYR A 136 13.71 2.93 -11.69
C TYR A 136 14.84 3.55 -12.51
N SER A 137 15.76 4.25 -11.86
CA SER A 137 16.97 4.83 -12.43
C SER A 137 18.21 4.11 -11.89
N GLN A 138 19.37 4.42 -12.46
CA GLN A 138 20.64 3.97 -11.92
C GLN A 138 21.02 4.83 -10.69
N CYS A 139 21.18 4.20 -9.54
CA CYS A 139 21.42 4.82 -8.23
C CYS A 139 22.90 4.77 -7.81
N LEU A 140 23.67 3.82 -8.35
CA LEU A 140 25.10 3.66 -8.07
C LEU A 140 25.96 3.76 -9.33
N PRO A 141 27.27 4.09 -9.23
CA PRO A 141 28.18 4.03 -10.36
C PRO A 141 28.25 2.64 -11.01
N PRO A 142 28.62 2.54 -12.30
CA PRO A 142 28.74 1.24 -12.97
C PRO A 142 29.75 0.30 -12.27
N GLY A 143 29.35 -0.94 -12.05
CA GLY A 143 30.22 -2.00 -11.50
C GLY A 143 30.69 -1.78 -10.06
N SER A 144 30.07 -0.87 -9.29
CA SER A 144 30.44 -0.61 -7.90
C SER A 144 29.70 -1.51 -6.89
N LEU A 145 28.53 -2.02 -7.24
CA LEU A 145 27.67 -2.79 -6.32
C LEU A 145 28.13 -4.25 -6.22
N HIS A 146 28.31 -4.74 -5.00
CA HIS A 146 28.69 -6.13 -4.73
C HIS A 146 27.47 -6.98 -4.41
N PHE A 147 26.60 -6.46 -3.55
CA PHE A 147 25.37 -7.13 -3.13
C PHE A 147 24.18 -6.17 -3.11
N GLY A 148 23.19 -6.39 -3.97
CA GLY A 148 21.92 -5.67 -3.92
C GLY A 148 20.89 -6.44 -3.11
N MET A 149 20.00 -5.73 -2.42
CA MET A 149 18.83 -6.32 -1.82
C MET A 149 17.62 -5.40 -1.94
N SER A 150 16.43 -5.98 -1.98
CA SER A 150 15.17 -5.24 -1.96
C SER A 150 14.08 -6.10 -1.35
N PHE A 151 13.31 -5.53 -0.42
CA PHE A 151 12.26 -6.21 0.32
C PHE A 151 10.96 -5.41 0.26
N THR A 152 9.93 -5.97 -0.37
CA THR A 152 8.59 -5.36 -0.44
C THR A 152 8.63 -3.94 -1.02
N ALA A 153 9.34 -3.73 -2.13
CA ALA A 153 9.46 -2.40 -2.76
C ALA A 153 9.21 -2.39 -4.27
N MET A 154 9.84 -3.28 -5.04
CA MET A 154 9.80 -3.27 -6.51
C MET A 154 8.48 -3.79 -7.13
N HIS A 155 7.42 -3.92 -6.32
CA HIS A 155 6.04 -4.19 -6.75
C HIS A 155 5.22 -2.89 -6.90
N TRP A 156 5.63 -1.79 -6.26
CA TRP A 156 5.13 -0.46 -6.61
C TRP A 156 5.42 -0.18 -8.09
N LEU A 157 4.61 0.63 -8.76
CA LEU A 157 4.80 1.02 -10.16
C LEU A 157 5.45 2.41 -10.25
N SER A 158 6.14 2.67 -11.35
CA SER A 158 6.78 3.96 -11.61
C SER A 158 5.77 5.07 -11.95
N THR A 159 4.62 4.68 -12.50
CA THR A 159 3.51 5.57 -12.81
C THR A 159 2.19 4.82 -12.68
N ARG A 160 1.11 5.55 -12.40
CA ARG A 160 -0.25 5.01 -12.50
C ARG A 160 -0.59 4.74 -13.97
N PRO A 161 -0.92 3.49 -14.37
CA PRO A 161 -1.29 3.17 -15.76
C PRO A 161 -2.63 3.78 -16.16
N CYS A 162 -3.65 3.61 -15.32
CA CYS A 162 -4.99 4.18 -15.46
C CYS A 162 -5.70 4.19 -14.10
N ARG A 163 -6.88 4.83 -14.03
CA ARG A 163 -7.82 4.62 -12.93
C ARG A 163 -8.37 3.20 -13.01
N ILE A 164 -8.65 2.58 -11.87
CA ILE A 164 -9.28 1.25 -11.80
C ILE A 164 -10.77 1.44 -11.61
N THR A 165 -11.60 0.93 -12.52
CA THR A 165 -13.05 1.12 -12.43
C THR A 165 -13.63 0.34 -11.25
N GLY A 166 -14.16 1.07 -10.26
CA GLY A 166 -14.91 0.49 -9.15
C GLY A 166 -14.08 -0.22 -8.08
N ALA A 167 -12.74 -0.15 -8.16
CA ALA A 167 -11.84 -0.75 -7.18
C ALA A 167 -10.58 0.09 -6.96
N LEU A 168 -9.85 -0.21 -5.88
CA LEU A 168 -8.63 0.53 -5.53
C LEU A 168 -7.35 -0.23 -5.93
N HIS A 169 -7.42 -1.53 -6.18
CA HIS A 169 -6.25 -2.39 -6.35
C HIS A 169 -6.34 -3.28 -7.59
N PHE A 170 -5.20 -3.54 -8.24
CA PHE A 170 -5.15 -4.19 -9.55
C PHE A 170 -5.72 -5.62 -9.57
N THR A 171 -5.68 -6.33 -8.43
CA THR A 171 -6.26 -7.68 -8.31
C THR A 171 -7.78 -7.70 -8.42
N GLU A 172 -8.43 -6.54 -8.25
CA GLU A 172 -9.88 -6.38 -8.32
C GLU A 172 -10.33 -5.83 -9.68
N ILE A 173 -9.41 -5.62 -10.63
CA ILE A 173 -9.74 -5.16 -11.98
C ILE A 173 -10.63 -6.19 -12.68
N THR A 174 -11.77 -5.72 -13.20
CA THR A 174 -12.70 -6.51 -14.01
C THR A 174 -12.63 -6.17 -15.50
N ASP A 175 -12.18 -4.97 -15.87
CA ASP A 175 -11.97 -4.57 -17.26
C ASP A 175 -10.63 -5.12 -17.81
N TYR A 176 -10.70 -5.89 -18.89
CA TYR A 176 -9.51 -6.51 -19.49
C TYR A 176 -8.50 -5.51 -20.06
N LYS A 177 -8.94 -4.32 -20.48
CA LYS A 177 -8.06 -3.25 -21.00
C LYS A 177 -7.28 -2.61 -19.86
N GLU A 178 -7.95 -2.32 -18.74
CA GLU A 178 -7.28 -1.84 -17.51
C GLU A 178 -6.24 -2.85 -17.05
N LYS A 179 -6.60 -4.14 -17.02
CA LYS A 179 -5.67 -5.21 -16.63
C LYS A 179 -4.45 -5.27 -17.55
N ALA A 180 -4.66 -5.17 -18.86
CA ALA A 180 -3.58 -5.21 -19.85
C ALA A 180 -2.60 -4.04 -19.71
N VAL A 181 -3.08 -2.82 -19.42
CA VAL A 181 -2.18 -1.66 -19.25
C VAL A 181 -1.40 -1.72 -17.94
N PHE A 182 -1.99 -2.24 -16.85
CA PHE A 182 -1.26 -2.52 -15.60
C PHE A 182 -0.17 -3.58 -15.81
N GLN A 183 -0.49 -4.67 -16.52
CA GLN A 183 0.47 -5.71 -16.91
C GLN A 183 1.64 -5.15 -17.72
N ALA A 184 1.35 -4.35 -18.75
CA ALA A 184 2.36 -3.74 -19.59
C ALA A 184 3.27 -2.78 -18.82
N GLN A 185 2.71 -1.95 -17.93
CA GLN A 185 3.50 -1.06 -17.09
C GLN A 185 4.38 -1.84 -16.11
N ALA A 186 3.85 -2.88 -15.47
CA ALA A 186 4.62 -3.73 -14.57
C ALA A 186 5.77 -4.47 -15.26
N ALA A 187 5.56 -4.95 -16.49
CA ALA A 187 6.61 -5.60 -17.29
C ALA A 187 7.74 -4.61 -17.65
N LYS A 188 7.36 -3.42 -18.13
CA LYS A 188 8.30 -2.34 -18.46
C LYS A 188 9.12 -1.92 -17.24
N ASP A 189 8.46 -1.73 -16.09
CA ASP A 189 9.10 -1.34 -14.84
C ASP A 189 10.09 -2.40 -14.36
N TRP A 190 9.74 -3.69 -14.48
CA TRP A 190 10.62 -4.77 -14.09
C TRP A 190 11.90 -4.83 -14.94
N GLU A 191 11.75 -4.75 -16.27
CA GLU A 191 12.89 -4.68 -17.17
C GLU A 191 13.77 -3.46 -16.87
N THR A 192 13.15 -2.30 -16.64
CA THR A 192 13.86 -1.05 -16.32
C THR A 192 14.69 -1.19 -15.05
N ILE A 193 14.11 -1.73 -13.98
CA ILE A 193 14.80 -2.01 -12.71
C ILE A 193 15.98 -2.94 -12.97
N LEU A 194 15.75 -4.09 -13.61
CA LEU A 194 16.79 -5.09 -13.86
C LEU A 194 17.95 -4.52 -14.66
N LEU A 195 17.69 -3.74 -15.71
CA LEU A 195 18.73 -3.11 -16.53
C LEU A 195 19.52 -2.04 -15.77
N ALA A 196 18.89 -1.30 -14.86
CA ALA A 196 19.60 -0.36 -13.98
C ALA A 196 20.53 -1.12 -13.01
N ARG A 197 20.01 -2.16 -12.33
CA ARG A 197 20.81 -3.02 -11.43
C ARG A 197 21.94 -3.74 -12.15
N ALA A 198 21.72 -4.16 -13.40
CA ALA A 198 22.75 -4.80 -14.22
C ALA A 198 23.97 -3.90 -14.48
N LYS A 199 23.78 -2.57 -14.56
CA LYS A 199 24.88 -1.62 -14.74
C LYS A 199 25.67 -1.42 -13.45
N GLU A 200 24.98 -1.43 -12.31
CA GLU A 200 25.57 -1.17 -10.99
C GLU A 200 26.33 -2.39 -10.46
N LEU A 201 25.77 -3.59 -10.64
CA LEU A 201 26.37 -4.84 -10.19
C LEU A 201 27.68 -5.09 -10.92
N ARG A 202 28.71 -5.44 -10.14
CA ARG A 202 29.96 -5.95 -10.68
C ARG A 202 29.80 -7.40 -11.16
N SER A 203 30.71 -7.86 -12.02
CA SER A 203 30.77 -9.30 -12.37
C SER A 203 31.06 -10.15 -11.12
N GLY A 204 30.25 -11.20 -10.92
CA GLY A 204 30.16 -12.01 -9.71
C GLY A 204 29.30 -11.39 -8.59
N GLY A 205 28.73 -10.21 -8.80
CA GLY A 205 27.82 -9.56 -7.86
C GLY A 205 26.48 -10.28 -7.78
N ARG A 206 25.81 -10.15 -6.63
CA ARG A 206 24.53 -10.81 -6.35
C ARG A 206 23.45 -9.81 -5.99
N MET A 207 22.19 -10.16 -6.25
CA MET A 207 21.05 -9.38 -5.83
C MET A 207 19.93 -10.30 -5.35
N VAL A 208 19.42 -10.06 -4.14
CA VAL A 208 18.27 -10.78 -3.59
C VAL A 208 17.05 -9.87 -3.56
N VAL A 209 15.98 -10.26 -4.24
CA VAL A 209 14.77 -9.45 -4.37
C VAL A 209 13.57 -10.24 -3.84
N ILE A 210 12.88 -9.67 -2.86
CA ILE A 210 11.69 -10.25 -2.24
C ILE A 210 10.50 -9.33 -2.52
N ASN A 211 9.66 -9.66 -3.50
CA ASN A 211 8.54 -8.82 -3.93
C ASN A 211 7.20 -9.48 -3.71
N LEU A 212 6.16 -8.68 -3.47
CA LEU A 212 4.79 -9.17 -3.48
C LEU A 212 4.47 -9.82 -4.83
N ALA A 213 3.84 -11.00 -4.77
CA ALA A 213 3.62 -11.86 -5.92
C ALA A 213 2.24 -12.52 -5.88
N ILE A 214 1.83 -13.04 -7.03
CA ILE A 214 0.73 -14.00 -7.15
C ILE A 214 1.36 -15.39 -7.26
N ASP A 215 1.02 -16.30 -6.35
CA ASP A 215 1.52 -17.67 -6.40
C ASP A 215 0.75 -18.54 -7.43
N LYS A 216 1.24 -19.76 -7.65
CA LYS A 216 0.64 -20.74 -8.57
C LYS A 216 -0.81 -21.12 -8.21
N GLU A 217 -1.24 -20.87 -6.98
CA GLU A 217 -2.58 -21.17 -6.48
C GLU A 217 -3.49 -19.93 -6.55
N GLY A 218 -3.00 -18.82 -7.10
CA GLY A 218 -3.71 -17.55 -7.22
C GLY A 218 -3.74 -16.73 -5.93
N GLN A 219 -2.97 -17.10 -4.90
CA GLN A 219 -2.89 -16.32 -3.66
C GLN A 219 -1.99 -15.10 -3.86
N SER A 220 -2.35 -14.00 -3.21
CA SER A 220 -1.57 -12.76 -3.20
C SER A 220 -1.59 -12.12 -1.83
N ALA A 221 -0.75 -11.11 -1.60
CA ALA A 221 -0.86 -10.30 -0.39
C ALA A 221 -2.28 -9.75 -0.24
N GLY A 222 -2.85 -9.92 0.96
CA GLY A 222 -4.22 -9.54 1.24
C GLY A 222 -5.30 -10.49 0.73
N THR A 223 -4.98 -11.54 -0.03
CA THR A 223 -5.95 -12.54 -0.52
C THR A 223 -5.30 -13.93 -0.53
N THR A 224 -5.47 -14.67 0.57
CA THR A 224 -4.92 -16.03 0.73
C THR A 224 -6.02 -16.99 1.17
N LYS A 225 -5.77 -18.30 1.11
CA LYS A 225 -6.74 -19.32 1.52
C LYS A 225 -7.06 -19.32 3.02
N ASN A 226 -6.29 -18.58 3.81
CA ASN A 226 -6.33 -18.64 5.26
C ASN A 226 -6.98 -17.41 5.89
N ILE A 227 -7.19 -16.35 5.10
CA ILE A 227 -7.85 -15.12 5.51
C ILE A 227 -9.08 -14.98 4.65
N LYS A 228 -10.24 -14.83 5.28
CA LYS A 228 -11.53 -14.82 4.59
C LYS A 228 -11.79 -13.48 3.90
N GLU A 229 -11.50 -12.38 4.59
CA GLU A 229 -11.75 -11.03 4.11
C GLU A 229 -10.48 -10.41 3.55
N SER A 230 -10.52 -10.06 2.27
CA SER A 230 -9.39 -9.40 1.62
C SER A 230 -9.23 -7.97 2.11
N VAL A 231 -7.99 -7.55 2.40
CA VAL A 231 -7.70 -6.16 2.82
C VAL A 231 -8.05 -5.17 1.71
N PHE A 232 -7.78 -5.49 0.45
CA PHE A 232 -8.07 -4.60 -0.67
C PHE A 232 -9.56 -4.55 -0.95
N HIS A 233 -10.26 -5.69 -0.85
CA HIS A 233 -11.72 -5.69 -0.93
C HIS A 233 -12.36 -4.86 0.19
N SER A 234 -11.86 -5.00 1.42
CA SER A 234 -12.31 -4.19 2.55
C SER A 234 -12.05 -2.70 2.31
N PHE A 235 -10.86 -2.34 1.82
CA PHE A 235 -10.52 -0.97 1.46
C PHE A 235 -11.45 -0.40 0.40
N THR A 236 -11.62 -1.11 -0.71
CA THR A 236 -12.52 -0.74 -1.81
C THR A 236 -13.94 -0.54 -1.29
N LYS A 237 -14.47 -1.50 -0.51
CA LYS A 237 -15.81 -1.43 0.07
C LYS A 237 -15.99 -0.20 0.96
N TYR A 238 -15.16 -0.03 1.99
CA TYR A 238 -15.36 1.03 2.98
C TYR A 238 -15.05 2.43 2.44
N TRP A 239 -14.12 2.55 1.49
CA TRP A 239 -13.86 3.80 0.79
C TRP A 239 -15.02 4.16 -0.15
N LYS A 240 -15.56 3.19 -0.88
CA LYS A 240 -16.75 3.40 -1.74
C LYS A 240 -17.97 3.78 -0.92
N GLU A 241 -18.18 3.13 0.22
CA GLU A 241 -19.25 3.50 1.14
C GLU A 241 -19.11 4.96 1.60
N MET A 242 -17.89 5.49 1.82
CA MET A 242 -17.70 6.91 2.14
C MET A 242 -18.04 7.86 0.97
N ALA A 243 -18.01 7.38 -0.28
CA ALA A 243 -18.46 8.14 -1.44
C ALA A 243 -19.97 8.11 -1.64
N THR A 244 -20.65 7.06 -1.15
CA THR A 244 -22.09 6.84 -1.35
C THR A 244 -22.94 7.11 -0.10
N GLU A 245 -22.35 7.02 1.10
CA GLU A 245 -22.97 7.31 2.39
C GLU A 245 -22.64 8.75 2.80
N GLY A 246 -23.52 9.69 2.45
CA GLY A 246 -23.94 10.61 3.51
C GLY A 246 -25.20 10.02 4.12
N GLU A 247 -25.31 10.03 5.45
CA GLU A 247 -26.38 9.35 6.19
C GLU A 247 -27.76 9.65 5.60
N ILE A 248 -28.42 8.62 5.04
CA ILE A 248 -29.87 8.63 4.95
C ILE A 248 -30.35 8.35 6.38
N THR A 249 -30.64 9.39 7.16
CA THR A 249 -31.68 9.22 8.18
C THR A 249 -32.96 9.00 7.41
N GLN A 250 -33.38 7.74 7.36
CA GLN A 250 -34.68 7.36 6.85
C GLN A 250 -35.70 8.13 7.71
N VAL A 251 -36.24 9.24 7.22
CA VAL A 251 -37.41 9.86 7.82
C VAL A 251 -38.54 8.87 7.57
N GLY A 252 -38.80 8.00 8.55
CA GLY A 252 -39.91 7.07 8.48
C GLY A 252 -41.22 7.85 8.31
N GLU A 253 -42.24 7.23 7.70
CA GLU A 253 -43.60 7.80 7.54
C GLU A 253 -44.17 8.46 8.82
N HIS A 254 -43.65 8.05 9.98
CA HIS A 254 -43.98 8.61 11.28
C HIS A 254 -43.63 10.09 11.48
N ASP A 255 -42.65 10.66 10.77
CA ASP A 255 -42.26 12.07 10.96
C ASP A 255 -43.08 13.03 10.09
N PHE A 256 -43.58 12.59 8.93
CA PHE A 256 -44.43 13.42 8.07
C PHE A 256 -45.78 13.73 8.72
N ASN A 257 -46.41 12.71 9.34
CA ASN A 257 -47.67 12.89 10.08
C ASN A 257 -47.52 13.79 11.31
N LYS A 258 -46.32 13.83 11.90
CA LYS A 258 -46.00 14.70 13.03
C LYS A 258 -45.87 16.16 12.57
N TYR A 259 -45.16 16.40 11.46
CA TYR A 259 -45.01 17.73 10.84
C TYR A 259 -46.35 18.30 10.36
N TRP A 260 -47.18 17.47 9.70
CA TRP A 260 -48.52 17.88 9.26
C TRP A 260 -49.42 18.28 10.44
N LYS A 261 -49.44 17.47 11.51
CA LYS A 261 -50.19 17.81 12.73
C LYS A 261 -49.68 19.08 13.38
N GLN A 262 -48.38 19.34 13.33
CA GLN A 262 -47.79 20.56 13.87
C GLN A 262 -48.26 21.81 13.12
N MET A 263 -48.23 21.80 11.78
CA MET A 263 -48.70 22.94 10.96
C MET A 263 -50.22 23.20 11.07
N VAL A 264 -51.03 22.15 11.29
CA VAL A 264 -52.48 22.29 11.55
C VAL A 264 -52.75 22.84 12.95
N THR A 265 -51.93 22.46 13.95
CA THR A 265 -52.09 22.91 15.34
C THR A 265 -51.60 24.34 15.54
N GLU A 266 -50.60 24.77 14.77
CA GLU A 266 -50.05 26.13 14.78
C GLU A 266 -50.89 27.13 13.95
N GLY A 267 -51.97 26.66 13.31
CA GLY A 267 -52.98 27.51 12.65
C GLY A 267 -52.56 28.03 11.27
N GLU A 268 -51.47 27.53 10.69
CA GLU A 268 -50.97 27.95 9.37
C GLU A 268 -51.82 27.41 8.20
N ILE A 269 -52.63 26.38 8.45
CA ILE A 269 -53.57 25.83 7.47
C ILE A 269 -54.95 25.74 8.13
N THR A 270 -55.95 26.46 7.58
CA THR A 270 -57.34 26.31 8.01
C THR A 270 -57.88 24.98 7.49
N GLN A 271 -58.37 24.15 8.41
CA GLN A 271 -58.87 22.78 8.20
C GLN A 271 -59.43 22.53 6.79
N VAL A 272 -58.69 21.75 6.00
CA VAL A 272 -59.27 21.02 4.87
C VAL A 272 -59.25 19.55 5.28
N GLY A 273 -60.42 18.94 5.42
CA GLY A 273 -60.51 17.52 5.74
C GLY A 273 -59.83 16.68 4.66
N GLU A 274 -59.17 15.58 5.06
CA GLU A 274 -58.46 14.63 4.18
C GLU A 274 -59.30 14.17 2.96
N HIS A 275 -60.63 14.28 3.04
CA HIS A 275 -61.55 13.87 1.99
C HIS A 275 -61.76 14.87 0.84
N ASP A 276 -61.28 16.11 0.93
CA ASP A 276 -61.52 17.19 -0.07
C ASP A 276 -60.32 17.50 -0.99
N PHE A 277 -59.13 16.95 -0.72
CA PHE A 277 -57.91 17.21 -1.52
C PHE A 277 -58.06 16.79 -3.00
N ASN A 278 -58.62 15.60 -3.23
CA ASN A 278 -58.78 15.06 -4.59
C ASN A 278 -59.89 15.74 -5.41
N LYS A 279 -60.82 16.45 -4.75
CA LYS A 279 -61.95 17.12 -5.39
C LYS A 279 -61.56 18.51 -5.87
N TYR A 280 -60.79 19.25 -5.08
CA TYR A 280 -60.28 20.58 -5.45
C TYR A 280 -59.24 20.52 -6.58
N TRP A 281 -58.38 19.50 -6.57
CA TRP A 281 -57.39 19.29 -7.64
C TRP A 281 -58.08 19.04 -9.00
N LYS A 282 -59.08 18.15 -9.04
CA LYS A 282 -59.75 17.80 -10.30
C LYS A 282 -60.49 18.96 -10.96
N GLN A 283 -61.00 19.93 -10.19
CA GLN A 283 -61.83 21.00 -10.74
C GLN A 283 -61.01 22.07 -11.51
N ILE A 284 -59.75 22.29 -11.14
CA ILE A 284 -58.84 23.25 -11.80
C ILE A 284 -58.31 22.73 -13.15
N VAL A 285 -58.33 21.41 -13.37
CA VAL A 285 -57.72 20.78 -14.56
C VAL A 285 -58.68 20.69 -15.75
N THR A 286 -59.99 20.80 -15.53
CA THR A 286 -61.00 20.46 -16.56
C THR A 286 -61.48 21.60 -17.45
N GLU A 287 -61.09 22.86 -17.19
CA GLU A 287 -61.51 24.02 -18.01
C GLU A 287 -60.32 24.65 -18.78
N GLY A 288 -59.68 23.85 -19.64
CA GLY A 288 -59.65 24.21 -21.07
C GLY A 288 -58.44 24.91 -21.72
N GLU A 289 -57.32 25.20 -21.07
CA GLU A 289 -56.18 25.86 -21.78
C GLU A 289 -54.76 25.35 -21.47
N ILE A 290 -54.55 24.11 -21.03
CA ILE A 290 -53.21 23.50 -21.07
C ILE A 290 -53.27 22.02 -21.47
N THR A 291 -52.99 21.72 -22.74
CA THR A 291 -52.75 20.36 -23.22
C THR A 291 -51.31 19.94 -22.88
N GLN A 292 -51.22 19.01 -21.92
CA GLN A 292 -50.02 18.40 -21.30
C GLN A 292 -49.27 19.25 -20.25
N VAL A 293 -49.81 19.22 -19.02
CA VAL A 293 -49.07 19.49 -17.79
C VAL A 293 -48.62 18.15 -17.19
N GLY A 294 -47.35 17.81 -17.34
CA GLY A 294 -46.66 16.95 -16.38
C GLY A 294 -46.17 17.82 -15.23
N GLU A 295 -46.94 17.84 -14.14
CA GLU A 295 -46.70 18.36 -12.77
C GLU A 295 -45.82 19.63 -12.55
N PRO A 296 -46.38 20.71 -11.96
CA PRO A 296 -45.59 21.82 -11.42
C PRO A 296 -45.16 21.54 -9.97
N ASN A 297 -43.84 21.52 -9.76
CA ASN A 297 -43.12 21.79 -8.50
C ASN A 297 -42.98 20.70 -7.41
N PHE A 298 -42.88 19.43 -7.77
CA PHE A 298 -42.22 18.44 -6.89
C PHE A 298 -40.69 18.34 -7.09
N ASN A 299 -40.10 19.05 -8.07
CA ASN A 299 -38.71 18.86 -8.49
C ASN A 299 -37.74 20.00 -8.14
N LYS A 300 -38.18 21.05 -7.41
CA LYS A 300 -37.32 22.21 -7.15
C LYS A 300 -36.65 22.26 -5.76
N ASN A 301 -37.08 21.39 -4.83
CA ASN A 301 -36.43 21.22 -3.51
C ASN A 301 -35.80 19.83 -3.31
N TRP A 302 -35.75 18.98 -4.34
CA TRP A 302 -35.05 17.68 -4.29
C TRP A 302 -33.63 17.70 -4.89
N LYS A 303 -33.17 18.86 -5.37
CA LYS A 303 -31.77 19.05 -5.81
C LYS A 303 -30.78 19.27 -4.65
N GLN A 304 -31.26 19.31 -3.42
CA GLN A 304 -30.52 19.19 -2.16
C GLN A 304 -31.37 18.22 -1.35
N ILE A 305 -31.13 16.92 -1.34
CA ILE A 305 -30.05 16.27 -0.61
C ILE A 305 -29.58 15.09 -1.47
N VAL A 306 -28.68 15.35 -2.42
CA VAL A 306 -27.63 14.34 -2.65
C VAL A 306 -26.80 14.49 -1.39
N THR A 307 -26.85 13.52 -0.50
CA THR A 307 -25.96 13.52 0.65
C THR A 307 -24.55 13.53 0.06
N GLU A 308 -23.87 14.67 0.16
CA GLU A 308 -22.46 14.76 -0.18
C GLU A 308 -21.79 13.68 0.65
N GLY A 309 -21.33 12.60 -0.02
CA GLY A 309 -20.50 11.60 0.64
C GLY A 309 -19.33 12.32 1.30
N GLU A 310 -18.76 11.72 2.34
CA GLU A 310 -17.55 12.26 2.98
C GLU A 310 -16.45 12.55 1.92
N ILE A 311 -16.43 11.73 0.88
CA ILE A 311 -15.64 11.92 -0.34
C ILE A 311 -16.54 11.94 -1.58
N THR A 312 -16.06 12.52 -2.67
CA THR A 312 -16.74 12.47 -3.97
C THR A 312 -16.45 11.17 -4.71
N GLN A 313 -17.25 10.85 -5.74
CA GLN A 313 -16.95 9.74 -6.65
C GLN A 313 -15.61 9.94 -7.37
N GLU A 314 -15.25 11.18 -7.70
CA GLU A 314 -13.95 11.47 -8.32
C GLU A 314 -12.79 11.20 -7.37
N GLU A 315 -12.93 11.53 -6.08
CA GLU A 315 -11.93 11.20 -5.05
C GLU A 315 -11.80 9.68 -4.87
N PHE A 316 -12.91 8.93 -4.91
CA PHE A 316 -12.87 7.47 -4.96
C PHE A 316 -12.10 6.96 -6.19
N ASP A 317 -12.45 7.43 -7.39
CA ASP A 317 -11.84 7.00 -8.64
C ASP A 317 -10.35 7.39 -8.72
N ASN A 318 -9.94 8.44 -8.01
CA ASN A 318 -8.56 8.88 -7.90
C ASN A 318 -7.72 8.05 -6.93
N THR A 319 -8.33 7.42 -5.91
CA THR A 319 -7.63 6.56 -4.95
C THR A 319 -7.30 5.20 -5.58
N ASN A 320 -6.08 5.02 -6.08
CA ASN A 320 -5.61 3.70 -6.54
C ASN A 320 -4.25 3.35 -5.95
N PHE A 321 -4.11 2.09 -5.54
CA PHE A 321 -2.83 1.51 -5.18
C PHE A 321 -2.02 1.26 -6.45
N ASN A 322 -1.01 2.10 -6.68
CA ASN A 322 -0.11 2.02 -7.82
C ASN A 322 0.92 0.90 -7.65
N MET A 323 0.44 -0.34 -7.58
CA MET A 323 1.24 -1.54 -7.39
C MET A 323 0.76 -2.67 -8.31
N TYR A 324 1.64 -3.62 -8.56
CA TYR A 324 1.34 -4.82 -9.32
C TYR A 324 2.13 -6.01 -8.76
N TYR A 325 1.43 -7.11 -8.50
CA TYR A 325 2.04 -8.36 -8.03
C TYR A 325 2.27 -9.28 -9.22
N ARG A 326 3.54 -9.51 -9.53
CA ARG A 326 3.95 -10.37 -10.63
C ARG A 326 3.84 -11.83 -10.22
N THR A 327 3.48 -12.66 -11.19
CA THR A 327 3.61 -14.12 -11.10
C THR A 327 5.08 -14.56 -11.20
N VAL A 328 5.37 -15.82 -10.89
CA VAL A 328 6.71 -16.40 -11.09
C VAL A 328 7.12 -16.31 -12.56
N GLU A 329 6.18 -16.54 -13.47
CA GLU A 329 6.36 -16.47 -14.91
C GLU A 329 6.72 -15.05 -15.34
N GLU A 330 5.98 -14.03 -14.89
CA GLU A 330 6.27 -12.61 -15.19
C GLU A 330 7.61 -12.16 -14.60
N CYS A 331 7.95 -12.59 -13.39
CA CYS A 331 9.25 -12.30 -12.77
C CYS A 331 10.42 -12.93 -13.56
N SER A 332 10.23 -14.16 -14.06
CA SER A 332 11.28 -14.95 -14.72
C SER A 332 11.44 -14.61 -16.20
N ALA A 333 10.38 -14.14 -16.86
CA ALA A 333 10.34 -13.91 -18.31
C ALA A 333 11.54 -13.14 -18.87
N PRO A 334 12.03 -12.04 -18.25
CA PRO A 334 13.19 -11.31 -18.77
C PRO A 334 14.48 -12.13 -18.82
N PHE A 335 14.62 -13.17 -17.99
CA PHE A 335 15.80 -14.01 -17.91
C PHE A 335 15.74 -15.24 -18.83
N CYS A 336 14.55 -15.59 -19.32
CA CYS A 336 14.33 -16.83 -20.09
C CYS A 336 14.68 -16.69 -21.58
N ASP A 337 14.51 -15.50 -22.17
CA ASP A 337 14.90 -15.25 -23.57
C ASP A 337 16.38 -14.80 -23.64
N PRO A 338 17.28 -15.57 -24.30
CA PRO A 338 18.67 -15.18 -24.48
C PRO A 338 18.84 -13.86 -25.26
N ASN A 339 17.82 -13.44 -26.02
CA ASN A 339 17.84 -12.20 -26.79
C ASN A 339 17.28 -10.99 -26.04
N SER A 340 16.70 -11.18 -24.85
CA SER A 340 16.19 -10.07 -24.04
C SER A 340 17.32 -9.12 -23.65
N ALA A 341 16.98 -7.86 -23.37
CA ALA A 341 17.94 -6.89 -22.88
C ALA A 341 18.56 -7.33 -21.53
N VAL A 342 17.76 -7.95 -20.66
CA VAL A 342 18.18 -8.44 -19.34
C VAL A 342 19.21 -9.57 -19.48
N SER A 343 18.95 -10.59 -20.30
CA SER A 343 19.89 -11.69 -20.54
C SER A 343 21.20 -11.18 -21.15
N LYS A 344 21.11 -10.30 -22.15
CA LYS A 344 22.28 -9.65 -22.77
C LYS A 344 23.05 -8.75 -21.81
N SER A 345 22.39 -8.23 -20.79
CA SER A 345 23.05 -7.45 -19.74
C SER A 345 23.91 -8.32 -18.83
N GLY A 346 23.85 -9.65 -18.92
CA GLY A 346 24.62 -10.57 -18.07
C GLY A 346 23.96 -10.84 -16.72
N LEU A 347 22.67 -10.51 -16.54
CA LEU A 347 21.93 -10.96 -15.36
C LEU A 347 21.38 -12.38 -15.58
N LYS A 348 21.47 -13.20 -14.53
CA LYS A 348 20.90 -14.54 -14.48
C LYS A 348 20.05 -14.70 -13.23
N LEU A 349 18.84 -15.23 -13.39
CA LEU A 349 18.02 -15.67 -12.28
C LEU A 349 18.48 -17.07 -11.88
N LEU A 350 18.98 -17.21 -10.65
CA LEU A 350 19.51 -18.47 -10.13
C LEU A 350 18.45 -19.29 -9.40
N ALA A 351 17.54 -18.61 -8.71
CA ALA A 351 16.42 -19.24 -8.01
C ALA A 351 15.24 -18.27 -7.93
N ILE A 352 14.04 -18.82 -8.01
CA ILE A 352 12.79 -18.14 -7.67
C ILE A 352 11.83 -19.12 -7.00
N GLU A 353 11.24 -18.71 -5.89
CA GLU A 353 10.17 -19.45 -5.21
C GLU A 353 9.16 -18.49 -4.57
N THR A 354 7.91 -18.92 -4.41
CA THR A 354 6.90 -18.15 -3.69
C THR A 354 6.71 -18.69 -2.27
N LYS A 355 6.62 -17.81 -1.28
CA LYS A 355 6.26 -18.19 0.10
C LYS A 355 5.11 -17.35 0.61
N VAL A 356 4.26 -17.99 1.42
CA VAL A 356 3.22 -17.31 2.20
C VAL A 356 3.78 -17.05 3.60
N VAL A 357 3.80 -15.78 4.01
CA VAL A 357 4.15 -15.37 5.37
C VAL A 357 2.85 -14.97 6.08
N ARG A 358 2.53 -15.70 7.17
CA ARG A 358 1.30 -15.52 7.94
C ARG A 358 1.27 -14.14 8.62
N CYS A 359 0.09 -13.54 8.68
CA CYS A 359 -0.14 -12.34 9.47
C CYS A 359 0.11 -12.61 10.98
N PRO A 360 1.12 -12.00 11.61
CA PRO A 360 1.44 -12.28 13.01
C PRO A 360 0.34 -11.85 13.98
N PHE A 361 -0.44 -10.82 13.62
CA PHE A 361 -1.58 -10.37 14.43
C PHE A 361 -2.72 -11.38 14.41
N HIS A 362 -3.04 -11.93 13.23
CA HIS A 362 -4.06 -12.96 13.06
C HIS A 362 -3.67 -14.23 13.80
N GLU A 363 -2.44 -14.72 13.62
CA GLU A 363 -1.96 -15.91 14.34
C GLU A 363 -2.03 -15.75 15.86
N LYS A 364 -1.64 -14.57 16.36
CA LYS A 364 -1.72 -14.27 17.79
C LYS A 364 -3.16 -14.24 18.29
N TRP A 365 -4.09 -13.71 17.50
CA TRP A 365 -5.51 -13.73 17.85
C TRP A 365 -6.07 -15.14 17.94
N ILE A 366 -5.86 -15.94 16.90
CA ILE A 366 -6.33 -17.34 16.84
C ILE A 366 -5.77 -18.15 18.02
N LYS A 367 -4.47 -18.01 18.32
CA LYS A 367 -3.82 -18.68 19.47
C LYS A 367 -4.34 -18.20 20.83
N SER A 368 -4.87 -16.97 20.93
CA SER A 368 -5.33 -16.43 22.21
C SER A 368 -6.64 -17.05 22.70
N GLY A 369 -7.48 -17.58 21.80
CA GLY A 369 -8.78 -18.18 22.13
C GLY A 369 -9.82 -17.20 22.68
N ARG A 370 -9.56 -15.88 22.70
CA ARG A 370 -10.41 -14.84 23.33
C ARG A 370 -11.59 -14.38 22.45
N LYS A 371 -12.23 -15.29 21.72
CA LYS A 371 -13.21 -14.97 20.66
C LYS A 371 -14.43 -14.14 21.14
N ALA A 372 -14.84 -14.29 22.40
CA ALA A 372 -16.00 -13.60 22.97
C ALA A 372 -15.65 -12.30 23.72
N ASP A 373 -14.37 -11.94 23.79
CA ASP A 373 -13.89 -10.75 24.50
C ASP A 373 -13.85 -9.55 23.53
N GLN A 374 -14.83 -8.66 23.68
CA GLN A 374 -14.98 -7.48 22.83
C GLN A 374 -13.83 -6.47 23.00
N GLU A 375 -13.28 -6.34 24.20
CA GLU A 375 -12.16 -5.44 24.46
C GLU A 375 -10.88 -5.98 23.81
N ALA A 376 -10.65 -7.29 23.94
CA ALA A 376 -9.55 -7.96 23.24
C ALA A 376 -9.69 -7.89 21.72
N ALA A 377 -10.91 -8.03 21.19
CA ALA A 377 -11.19 -7.90 19.76
C ALA A 377 -10.87 -6.47 19.26
N ALA A 378 -11.28 -5.44 20.01
CA ALA A 378 -10.97 -4.05 19.68
C ALA A 378 -9.45 -3.77 19.75
N ASP A 379 -8.74 -4.29 20.76
CA ASP A 379 -7.28 -4.17 20.86
C ASP A 379 -6.54 -4.90 19.73
N HIS A 380 -7.02 -6.09 19.35
CA HIS A 380 -6.52 -6.81 18.19
C HIS A 380 -6.74 -6.01 16.90
N ALA A 381 -7.95 -5.49 16.69
CA ALA A 381 -8.30 -4.71 15.51
C ALA A 381 -7.41 -3.47 15.35
N ARG A 382 -7.20 -2.70 16.44
CA ARG A 382 -6.28 -1.56 16.44
C ARG A 382 -4.88 -1.93 15.96
N ARG A 383 -4.33 -3.06 16.43
CA ARG A 383 -2.99 -3.53 16.04
C ARG A 383 -2.96 -4.06 14.61
N CYS A 384 -3.97 -4.84 14.24
CA CYS A 384 -4.11 -5.45 12.92
C CYS A 384 -4.26 -4.39 11.83
N VAL A 385 -5.03 -3.31 12.08
CA VAL A 385 -5.28 -2.21 11.14
C VAL A 385 -4.14 -1.17 11.12
N ARG A 386 -3.37 -1.05 12.21
CA ARG A 386 -2.22 -0.14 12.23
C ARG A 386 -1.19 -0.48 11.16
N SER A 387 -0.90 -1.76 10.97
CA SER A 387 0.05 -2.22 9.93
C SER A 387 -0.39 -1.80 8.52
N PRO A 388 -1.59 -2.14 8.01
CA PRO A 388 -2.04 -1.71 6.69
C PRO A 388 -2.12 -0.20 6.54
N ARG A 389 -2.48 0.53 7.60
CA ARG A 389 -2.43 2.00 7.59
C ARG A 389 -1.01 2.54 7.31
N THR A 390 0.03 1.93 7.88
CA THR A 390 1.41 2.44 7.73
C THR A 390 1.86 2.58 6.28
N TRP A 391 1.39 1.68 5.41
CA TRP A 391 1.77 1.66 3.99
C TRP A 391 0.73 2.23 3.03
N SER A 392 -0.55 2.31 3.45
CA SER A 392 -1.63 2.78 2.57
C SER A 392 -2.10 4.22 2.81
N ASN A 393 -1.75 4.83 3.95
CA ASN A 393 -2.29 6.15 4.33
C ASN A 393 -2.04 7.22 3.26
N SER A 394 -0.85 7.25 2.67
CA SER A 394 -0.50 8.21 1.61
C SER A 394 -1.32 8.01 0.34
N THR A 395 -1.68 6.78 -0.02
CA THR A 395 -2.57 6.49 -1.15
C THR A 395 -3.95 7.14 -0.95
N PHE A 396 -4.55 6.96 0.22
CA PHE A 396 -5.86 7.56 0.51
C PHE A 396 -5.80 9.09 0.54
N LEU A 397 -4.77 9.69 1.16
CA LEU A 397 -4.58 11.14 1.14
C LEU A 397 -4.43 11.69 -0.28
N SER A 398 -3.70 10.98 -1.15
CA SER A 398 -3.43 11.42 -2.53
C SER A 398 -4.65 11.34 -3.44
N GLY A 399 -5.66 10.54 -3.09
CA GLY A 399 -6.90 10.44 -3.84
C GLY A 399 -7.89 11.57 -3.55
N LEU A 400 -7.73 12.27 -2.41
CA LEU A 400 -8.57 13.39 -2.02
C LEU A 400 -8.21 14.68 -2.77
N ASP A 401 -9.19 15.56 -2.95
CA ASP A 401 -9.02 16.79 -3.73
C ASP A 401 -7.92 17.68 -3.15
N SER A 402 -7.11 18.26 -4.03
CA SER A 402 -6.04 19.20 -3.68
C SER A 402 -6.54 20.48 -2.98
N SER A 403 -7.81 20.83 -3.12
CA SER A 403 -8.43 21.99 -2.47
C SER A 403 -8.73 21.77 -0.99
N ARG A 404 -8.79 20.51 -0.52
CA ARG A 404 -8.96 20.18 0.90
C ARG A 404 -7.71 20.51 1.68
N SER A 405 -7.86 20.98 2.90
CA SER A 405 -6.73 21.17 3.81
C SER A 405 -6.13 19.82 4.22
N GLU A 406 -4.86 19.81 4.65
CA GLU A 406 -4.20 18.59 5.11
C GLU A 406 -4.89 18.01 6.35
N GLU A 407 -5.46 18.87 7.21
CA GLU A 407 -6.25 18.46 8.38
C GLU A 407 -7.57 17.79 7.97
N GLU A 408 -8.26 18.33 6.96
CA GLU A 408 -9.49 17.73 6.42
C GLU A 408 -9.20 16.37 5.81
N LYS A 409 -8.15 16.26 4.99
CA LYS A 409 -7.73 14.98 4.40
C LYS A 409 -7.38 13.96 5.48
N ALA A 410 -6.63 14.37 6.50
CA ALA A 410 -6.28 13.50 7.62
C ALA A 410 -7.52 12.99 8.36
N ALA A 411 -8.51 13.87 8.64
CA ALA A 411 -9.75 13.50 9.32
C ALA A 411 -10.59 12.49 8.52
N ILE A 412 -10.67 12.66 7.19
CA ILE A 412 -11.37 11.72 6.30
C ILE A 412 -10.70 10.34 6.34
N VAL A 413 -9.36 10.30 6.22
CA VAL A 413 -8.59 9.05 6.26
C VAL A 413 -8.67 8.39 7.64
N ASP A 414 -8.67 9.17 8.73
CA ASP A 414 -8.92 8.66 10.08
C ASP A 414 -10.30 8.00 10.20
N LYS A 415 -11.35 8.63 9.67
CA LYS A 415 -12.71 8.08 9.64
C LYS A 415 -12.77 6.77 8.87
N PHE A 416 -12.08 6.68 7.72
CA PHE A 416 -11.94 5.44 6.95
C PHE A 416 -11.30 4.31 7.78
N PHE A 417 -10.13 4.55 8.38
CA PHE A 417 -9.44 3.52 9.16
C PHE A 417 -10.21 3.12 10.42
N LEU A 418 -10.95 4.05 11.03
CA LEU A 418 -11.85 3.74 12.14
C LEU A 418 -13.01 2.83 11.70
N LYS A 419 -13.57 3.06 10.50
CA LYS A 419 -14.59 2.19 9.92
C LYS A 419 -14.04 0.79 9.65
N TYR A 420 -12.85 0.70 9.09
CA TYR A 420 -12.18 -0.59 8.87
C TYR A 420 -11.82 -1.30 10.19
N GLU A 421 -11.35 -0.58 11.21
CA GLU A 421 -11.09 -1.13 12.54
C GLU A 421 -12.34 -1.73 13.18
N LYS A 422 -13.49 -1.06 13.08
CA LYS A 422 -14.77 -1.60 13.57
C LYS A 422 -15.16 -2.89 12.86
N ALA A 423 -14.93 -2.99 11.55
CA ALA A 423 -15.15 -4.21 10.80
C ALA A 423 -14.26 -5.36 11.29
N VAL A 424 -12.95 -5.11 11.44
CA VAL A 424 -12.01 -6.10 11.98
C VAL A 424 -12.39 -6.53 13.39
N ALA A 425 -12.82 -5.61 14.26
CA ALA A 425 -13.25 -5.94 15.62
C ALA A 425 -14.51 -6.81 15.64
N SER A 426 -15.40 -6.68 14.65
CA SER A 426 -16.64 -7.45 14.55
C SER A 426 -16.43 -8.90 14.11
N ALA A 427 -15.38 -9.17 13.31
CA ALA A 427 -15.03 -10.50 12.83
C ALA A 427 -13.51 -10.74 12.82
N PRO A 428 -12.81 -10.73 13.97
CA PRO A 428 -11.34 -10.72 13.99
C PRO A 428 -10.66 -11.92 13.32
N GLU A 429 -11.35 -13.07 13.24
CA GLU A 429 -10.81 -14.28 12.61
C GLU A 429 -10.81 -14.22 11.09
N ASP A 430 -11.70 -13.38 10.53
CA ASP A 430 -11.88 -13.26 9.09
C ASP A 430 -10.85 -12.33 8.47
N HIS A 431 -10.21 -11.46 9.28
CA HIS A 431 -9.31 -10.42 8.83
C HIS A 431 -7.84 -10.69 9.18
N GLY A 432 -6.96 -10.38 8.23
CA GLY A 432 -5.51 -10.40 8.40
C GLY A 432 -4.83 -9.99 7.11
N VAL A 433 -3.53 -9.67 7.19
CA VAL A 433 -2.73 -9.38 6.00
C VAL A 433 -1.59 -10.36 5.95
N ASP A 434 -1.87 -11.53 5.38
CA ASP A 434 -0.79 -12.41 4.94
C ASP A 434 -0.06 -11.77 3.77
N PHE A 435 1.21 -12.10 3.65
CA PHE A 435 1.98 -11.78 2.46
C PHE A 435 2.26 -13.01 1.62
N VAL A 436 2.23 -12.80 0.31
CA VAL A 436 2.74 -13.74 -0.68
C VAL A 436 3.86 -13.03 -1.42
N HIS A 437 5.08 -13.56 -1.31
CA HIS A 437 6.25 -12.98 -1.95
C HIS A 437 6.93 -13.98 -2.86
N ALA A 438 7.48 -13.49 -3.97
CA ALA A 438 8.50 -14.18 -4.76
C ALA A 438 9.89 -13.84 -4.20
N TYR A 439 10.67 -14.87 -3.88
CA TYR A 439 12.04 -14.79 -3.36
C TYR A 439 12.99 -15.11 -4.50
N MET A 440 13.82 -14.15 -4.90
CA MET A 440 14.70 -14.27 -6.08
C MET A 440 16.18 -14.11 -5.71
N ASP A 441 17.04 -15.01 -6.18
CA ASP A 441 18.52 -14.86 -6.20
C ASP A 441 18.96 -14.58 -7.64
N ILE A 442 19.56 -13.41 -7.86
CA ILE A 442 20.01 -12.93 -9.17
C ILE A 442 21.52 -12.74 -9.13
N GLU A 443 22.21 -13.16 -10.17
CA GLU A 443 23.65 -12.99 -10.35
C GLU A 443 23.97 -12.14 -11.58
N LYS A 444 24.99 -11.31 -11.45
CA LYS A 444 25.66 -10.66 -12.58
C LYS A 444 26.86 -11.51 -12.99
N VAL A 445 26.81 -12.12 -14.17
CA VAL A 445 27.94 -12.89 -14.73
C VAL A 445 28.97 -12.00 -15.41
#